data_AF-A0A7V4JH16-F1
#
_entry.id   AF-A0A7V4JH16-F1
#
_cell.length_a   1.000
_cell.length_b   1.000
_cell.length_c   1.000
_cell.angle_alpha   90.00
_cell.angle_beta   90.00
_cell.angle_gamma   90.00
#
_symmetry.space_group_name_H-M   'P 1'
#
loop_
_entity.id
_entity.type
_entity.pdbx_description
1 polymer ?
#
loop_
_entity_poly.entity_id
_entity_poly.type
_entity_poly.pdbx_seq_one_letter_code
_entity_poly.pdbx_strand_id
1 'polypeptide(L)'
;MLKIDLENHFTTQAWIEALAANPGYPRLENGGERLWPEVWSALARKSELLDLGEGRLEAMDQAGIDFAYLSQTSPGVEALPPEVGAPLAEYTNDVLAEAVARHPDRFGGWATLAPKDVDHAVAELERCIKVLGFKGWDTQSNFGDSYLDDPVYWPILAKCEELDVPIYLH
;
A
#
# COMPACT_ATOMS: atom_id res chain seq x y z
N MET A 1 16.12 -18.81 14.19
CA MET A 1 16.24 -18.22 12.85
C MET A 1 15.21 -17.12 12.79
N LEU A 2 15.60 -15.92 12.37
CA LEU A 2 14.67 -14.80 12.20
C LEU A 2 13.68 -15.12 11.08
N LYS A 3 12.38 -15.00 11.34
CA LYS A 3 11.29 -15.21 10.39
C LYS A 3 10.70 -13.86 10.00
N ILE A 4 10.82 -13.52 8.73
CA ILE A 4 10.37 -12.25 8.16
C ILE A 4 9.22 -12.52 7.21
N ASP A 5 8.11 -11.82 7.41
CA ASP A 5 6.97 -11.77 6.50
C ASP A 5 7.12 -10.57 5.54
N LEU A 6 6.92 -10.80 4.24
CA LEU A 6 7.10 -9.79 3.19
C LEU A 6 5.77 -9.33 2.56
N GLU A 7 4.67 -10.03 2.83
CA GLU A 7 3.35 -9.76 2.24
C GLU A 7 2.29 -9.71 3.34
N ASN A 8 2.26 -8.59 4.06
CA ASN A 8 1.41 -8.43 5.24
C ASN A 8 0.61 -7.12 5.15
N HIS A 9 -0.68 -7.20 4.86
CA HIS A 9 -1.42 -6.01 4.47
C HIS A 9 -2.00 -5.21 5.63
N PHE A 10 -2.14 -3.91 5.41
CA PHE A 10 -2.96 -3.01 6.21
C PHE A 10 -3.85 -2.16 5.30
N THR A 11 -4.74 -1.38 5.91
CA THR A 11 -5.45 -0.31 5.20
C THR A 11 -5.70 0.86 6.15
N THR A 12 -6.20 1.96 5.60
CA THR A 12 -6.60 3.13 6.38
C THR A 12 -8.09 3.40 6.25
N GLN A 13 -8.67 4.05 7.27
CA GLN A 13 -10.06 4.48 7.20
C GLN A 13 -10.29 5.48 6.05
N ALA A 14 -9.32 6.36 5.78
CA ALA A 14 -9.34 7.29 4.65
C ALA A 14 -9.42 6.57 3.29
N TRP A 15 -8.69 5.46 3.14
CA TRP A 15 -8.74 4.65 1.93
C TRP A 15 -10.12 4.01 1.72
N ILE A 16 -10.70 3.46 2.78
CA ILE A 16 -12.05 2.87 2.74
C ILE A 16 -13.09 3.93 2.31
N GLU A 17 -12.99 5.14 2.88
CA GLU A 17 -13.88 6.26 2.55
C GLU A 17 -13.70 6.73 1.10
N ALA A 18 -12.46 6.83 0.63
CA ALA A 18 -12.16 7.20 -0.75
C ALA A 18 -12.77 6.21 -1.75
N LEU A 19 -12.62 4.91 -1.52
CA LEU A 19 -13.20 3.88 -2.39
C LEU A 19 -14.73 3.82 -2.29
N ALA A 20 -15.32 4.09 -1.13
CA ALA A 20 -16.77 4.15 -0.99
C ALA A 20 -17.38 5.35 -1.74
N ALA A 21 -16.64 6.47 -1.78
CA ALA A 21 -17.04 7.69 -2.49
C ALA A 21 -16.72 7.67 -3.99
N ASN A 22 -15.82 6.79 -4.45
CA ASN A 22 -15.41 6.73 -5.85
C ASN A 22 -16.59 6.34 -6.77
N PRO A 23 -16.92 7.14 -7.80
CA PRO A 23 -18.02 6.80 -8.71
C PRO A 23 -17.69 5.65 -9.68
N GLY A 24 -16.39 5.36 -9.90
CA GLY A 24 -15.90 4.33 -10.82
C GLY A 24 -15.04 3.27 -10.14
N TYR A 25 -14.36 2.43 -10.92
CA TYR A 25 -13.40 1.47 -10.36
C TYR A 25 -12.17 2.22 -9.79
N PRO A 26 -11.59 1.80 -8.65
CA PRO A 26 -12.11 0.82 -7.71
C PRO A 26 -13.18 1.44 -6.80
N ARG A 27 -14.30 0.73 -6.59
CA ARG A 27 -15.40 1.19 -5.73
C ARG A 27 -15.76 0.16 -4.69
N LEU A 28 -15.84 0.58 -3.44
CA LEU A 28 -16.42 -0.21 -2.38
C LEU A 28 -17.94 0.01 -2.31
N GLU A 29 -18.68 -1.09 -2.32
CA GLU A 29 -20.13 -1.12 -2.12
C GLU A 29 -20.48 -1.86 -0.83
N ASN A 30 -21.77 -1.83 -0.45
CA ASN A 30 -22.31 -2.49 0.75
C ASN A 30 -21.52 -2.16 2.02
N GLY A 31 -21.18 -0.89 2.24
CA GLY A 31 -20.46 -0.47 3.44
C GLY A 31 -18.97 -0.87 3.50
N GLY A 32 -18.35 -1.19 2.37
CA GLY A 32 -16.95 -1.64 2.31
C GLY A 32 -16.78 -3.13 2.11
N GLU A 33 -17.87 -3.89 2.10
CA GLU A 33 -17.82 -5.36 2.08
C GLU A 33 -17.56 -5.93 0.68
N ARG A 34 -17.80 -5.16 -0.38
CA ARG A 34 -17.69 -5.63 -1.77
C ARG A 34 -16.90 -4.64 -2.63
N LEU A 35 -15.86 -5.10 -3.29
CA LEU A 35 -15.15 -4.32 -4.31
C LEU A 35 -15.85 -4.52 -5.67
N TRP A 36 -16.44 -3.49 -6.26
CA TRP A 36 -17.00 -3.56 -7.61
C TRP A 36 -15.90 -3.46 -8.68
N PRO A 37 -15.96 -4.23 -9.79
CA PRO A 37 -16.97 -5.23 -10.15
C PRO A 37 -16.71 -6.63 -9.60
N GLU A 38 -15.69 -6.79 -8.76
CA GLU A 38 -15.29 -8.06 -8.19
C GLU A 38 -16.29 -8.59 -7.13
N VAL A 39 -16.16 -9.88 -6.81
CA VAL A 39 -17.13 -10.60 -5.94
C VAL A 39 -16.51 -11.07 -4.63
N TRP A 40 -15.25 -10.72 -4.36
CA TRP A 40 -14.60 -11.00 -3.09
C TRP A 40 -14.60 -9.76 -2.18
N SER A 41 -14.51 -10.02 -0.89
CA SER A 41 -14.53 -8.97 0.13
C SER A 41 -13.12 -8.52 0.42
N ALA A 42 -12.74 -7.35 -0.11
CA ALA A 42 -11.45 -6.71 0.19
C ALA A 42 -11.26 -6.43 1.70
N LEU A 43 -12.35 -6.43 2.47
CA LEU A 43 -12.38 -6.09 3.90
C LEU A 43 -12.97 -7.20 4.79
N ALA A 44 -12.89 -8.47 4.38
CA ALA A 44 -13.36 -9.59 5.22
C ALA A 44 -12.72 -9.62 6.62
N ARG A 45 -11.50 -9.11 6.74
CA ARG A 45 -10.72 -8.97 7.99
C ARG A 45 -10.47 -7.49 8.29
N LYS A 46 -11.50 -6.64 8.12
CA LYS A 46 -11.40 -5.17 8.22
C LYS A 46 -10.72 -4.71 9.52
N SER A 47 -11.15 -5.26 10.65
CA SER A 47 -10.60 -4.90 11.97
C SER A 47 -9.10 -5.13 12.04
N GLU A 48 -8.63 -6.25 11.50
CA GLU A 48 -7.22 -6.64 11.51
C GLU A 48 -6.41 -5.83 10.49
N LEU A 49 -6.99 -5.51 9.32
CA LEU A 49 -6.35 -4.63 8.34
C LEU A 49 -6.16 -3.20 8.87
N LEU A 50 -7.09 -2.71 9.71
CA LEU A 50 -6.99 -1.39 10.34
C LEU A 50 -6.10 -1.38 11.60
N ASP A 51 -5.77 -2.56 12.15
CA ASP A 51 -4.95 -2.67 13.35
C ASP A 51 -3.45 -2.69 12.99
N LEU A 52 -2.79 -1.55 13.22
CA LEU A 52 -1.33 -1.37 13.13
C LEU A 52 -0.70 -1.31 14.54
N GLY A 53 -1.24 -2.07 15.48
CA GLY A 53 -0.83 -2.08 16.89
C GLY A 53 -0.89 -3.48 17.51
N GLU A 54 -1.43 -3.56 18.71
CA GLU A 54 -1.32 -4.73 19.60
C GLU A 54 -1.90 -6.01 18.99
N GLY A 55 -3.10 -5.97 18.40
CA GLY A 55 -3.73 -7.19 17.87
C GLY A 55 -2.96 -7.77 16.69
N ARG A 56 -2.31 -6.94 15.87
CA ARG A 56 -1.38 -7.41 14.83
C ARG A 56 -0.13 -8.04 15.41
N LEU A 57 0.49 -7.41 16.41
CA LEU A 57 1.67 -7.94 17.08
C LEU A 57 1.38 -9.28 17.76
N GLU A 58 0.22 -9.41 18.41
CA GLU A 58 -0.23 -10.68 18.99
C GLU A 58 -0.42 -11.77 17.93
N ALA A 59 -1.01 -11.42 16.78
CA ALA A 59 -1.16 -12.36 15.66
C ALA A 59 0.20 -12.82 15.11
N MET A 60 1.17 -11.90 15.00
CA MET A 60 2.55 -12.23 14.61
C MET A 60 3.20 -13.16 15.63
N ASP A 61 3.09 -12.87 16.92
CA ASP A 61 3.67 -13.69 17.99
C ASP A 61 3.08 -15.11 17.99
N GLN A 62 1.76 -15.24 17.79
CA GLN A 62 1.08 -16.53 17.68
C GLN A 62 1.52 -17.34 16.45
N ALA A 63 1.76 -16.66 15.32
CA ALA A 63 2.30 -17.28 14.10
C ALA A 63 3.82 -17.54 14.18
N GLY A 64 4.49 -16.99 15.19
CA GLY A 64 5.94 -17.01 15.33
C GLY A 64 6.64 -16.23 14.22
N ILE A 65 6.10 -15.07 13.84
CA ILE A 65 6.69 -14.10 12.89
C ILE A 65 7.43 -13.04 13.69
N ASP A 66 8.73 -12.89 13.43
CA ASP A 66 9.57 -11.96 14.19
C ASP A 66 9.44 -10.53 13.65
N PHE A 67 9.35 -10.36 12.33
CA PHE A 67 9.29 -9.07 11.64
C PHE A 67 8.36 -9.15 10.42
N ALA A 68 7.65 -8.07 10.11
CA ALA A 68 6.78 -7.99 8.92
C ALA A 68 7.00 -6.69 8.15
N TYR A 69 7.12 -6.79 6.83
CA TYR A 69 6.97 -5.63 5.95
C TYR A 69 5.49 -5.46 5.61
N LEU A 70 4.96 -4.28 5.93
CA LEU A 70 3.56 -3.98 5.70
C LEU A 70 3.35 -3.23 4.39
N SER A 71 2.27 -3.56 3.67
CA SER A 71 1.83 -2.86 2.46
C SER A 71 0.34 -2.54 2.47
N GLN A 72 -0.05 -1.50 1.74
CA GLN A 72 -1.46 -1.17 1.53
C GLN A 72 -2.15 -2.34 0.82
N THR A 73 -3.32 -2.77 1.32
CA THR A 73 -4.10 -3.85 0.71
C THR A 73 -4.62 -3.52 -0.69
N SER A 74 -4.86 -4.54 -1.49
CA SER A 74 -5.55 -4.41 -2.78
C SER A 74 -6.95 -3.77 -2.66
N PRO A 75 -7.39 -3.02 -3.67
CA PRO A 75 -6.71 -2.75 -4.95
C PRO A 75 -5.75 -1.54 -4.92
N GLY A 76 -5.20 -1.19 -3.74
CA GLY A 76 -4.29 -0.06 -3.61
C GLY A 76 -4.95 1.28 -3.99
N VAL A 77 -4.18 2.21 -4.51
CA VAL A 77 -4.61 3.58 -4.88
C VAL A 77 -4.41 3.87 -6.37
N GLU A 78 -3.82 2.92 -7.11
CA GLU A 78 -3.23 3.12 -8.42
C GLU A 78 -4.26 3.44 -9.51
N ALA A 79 -5.46 2.87 -9.37
CA ALA A 79 -6.55 3.06 -10.31
C ALA A 79 -7.41 4.31 -10.03
N LEU A 80 -7.22 4.98 -8.89
CA LEU A 80 -7.93 6.20 -8.54
C LEU A 80 -7.49 7.37 -9.43
N PRO A 81 -8.34 8.40 -9.62
CA PRO A 81 -7.93 9.65 -10.24
C PRO A 81 -6.73 10.26 -9.51
N PRO A 82 -5.74 10.86 -10.22
CA PRO A 82 -4.56 11.48 -9.63
C PRO A 82 -4.84 12.38 -8.43
N GLU A 83 -5.88 13.23 -8.51
CA GLU A 83 -6.27 14.18 -7.48
C GLU A 83 -6.78 13.54 -6.19
N VAL A 84 -7.11 12.24 -6.22
CA VAL A 84 -7.49 11.44 -5.06
C VAL A 84 -6.37 10.48 -4.67
N GLY A 85 -5.79 9.78 -5.64
CA GLY A 85 -4.78 8.75 -5.40
C GLY A 85 -3.49 9.29 -4.80
N ALA A 86 -2.97 10.40 -5.32
CA ALA A 86 -1.72 11.01 -4.84
C ALA A 86 -1.75 11.39 -3.34
N PRO A 87 -2.70 12.24 -2.87
CA PRO A 87 -2.76 12.59 -1.45
C PRO A 87 -3.12 11.38 -0.56
N LEU A 88 -3.88 10.41 -1.07
CA LEU A 88 -4.19 9.20 -0.33
C LEU A 88 -2.98 8.28 -0.17
N ALA A 89 -2.12 8.19 -1.19
CA ALA A 89 -0.85 7.46 -1.12
C ALA A 89 0.05 8.07 -0.03
N GLU A 90 0.27 9.39 -0.07
CA GLU A 90 1.08 10.10 0.91
C GLU A 90 0.57 9.88 2.34
N TYR A 91 -0.73 10.08 2.56
CA TYR A 91 -1.37 9.82 3.85
C TYR A 91 -1.20 8.37 4.33
N THR A 92 -1.35 7.41 3.42
CA THR A 92 -1.24 5.98 3.74
C THR A 92 0.20 5.61 4.12
N ASN A 93 1.19 6.16 3.40
CA ASN A 93 2.60 5.99 3.70
C ASN A 93 2.97 6.64 5.05
N ASP A 94 2.39 7.79 5.39
CA ASP A 94 2.61 8.45 6.69
C ASP A 94 2.05 7.62 7.86
N VAL A 95 0.83 7.09 7.73
CA VAL A 95 0.23 6.19 8.73
C VAL A 95 1.09 4.95 8.96
N LEU A 96 1.63 4.36 7.88
CA LEU A 96 2.55 3.23 7.98
C LEU A 96 3.87 3.64 8.64
N ALA A 97 4.44 4.78 8.28
CA ALA A 97 5.68 5.27 8.88
C ALA A 97 5.53 5.51 10.39
N GLU A 98 4.38 6.03 10.84
CA GLU A 98 4.07 6.15 12.27
C GLU A 98 3.99 4.79 12.97
N ALA A 99 3.40 3.77 12.33
CA ALA A 99 3.36 2.42 12.87
C ALA A 99 4.75 1.78 12.96
N VAL A 100 5.58 1.94 11.93
CA VAL A 100 6.98 1.50 11.91
C VAL A 100 7.77 2.20 13.01
N ALA A 101 7.59 3.52 13.21
CA ALA A 101 8.28 4.25 14.27
C ALA A 101 7.89 3.81 15.68
N ARG A 102 6.64 3.35 15.89
CA ARG A 102 6.19 2.79 17.18
C ARG A 102 6.76 1.40 17.46
N HIS A 103 7.03 0.60 16.42
CA HIS A 103 7.49 -0.78 16.53
C HIS A 103 8.61 -1.11 15.53
N PRO A 104 9.76 -0.41 15.57
CA PRO A 104 10.80 -0.47 14.53
C PRO A 104 11.56 -1.79 14.48
N ASP A 105 11.46 -2.59 15.55
CA ASP A 105 12.01 -3.95 15.65
C ASP A 105 11.05 -5.03 15.15
N ARG A 106 9.80 -4.65 14.80
CA ARG A 106 8.74 -5.58 14.37
C ARG A 106 8.21 -5.26 12.98
N PHE A 107 8.23 -4.00 12.55
CA PHE A 107 7.64 -3.56 11.29
C PHE A 107 8.64 -2.86 10.37
N GLY A 108 8.46 -3.11 9.07
CA GLY A 108 8.99 -2.31 7.97
C GLY A 108 7.86 -1.93 7.01
N GLY A 109 8.14 -1.10 6.01
CA GLY A 109 7.14 -0.63 5.06
C GLY A 109 7.53 -0.80 3.61
N TRP A 110 6.53 -1.13 2.80
CA TRP A 110 6.51 -0.93 1.36
C TRP A 110 5.74 0.34 1.03
N ALA A 111 6.26 1.16 0.12
CA ALA A 111 5.55 2.33 -0.36
C ALA A 111 4.31 1.90 -1.15
N THR A 112 3.21 2.64 -1.00
CA THR A 112 2.14 2.68 -2.01
C THR A 112 2.28 3.97 -2.82
N LEU A 113 2.07 3.91 -4.13
CA LEU A 113 2.21 5.04 -5.04
C LEU A 113 0.94 5.20 -5.87
N ALA A 114 0.70 6.40 -6.40
CA ALA A 114 -0.36 6.68 -7.36
C ALA A 114 0.26 6.91 -8.77
N PRO A 115 0.45 5.87 -9.60
CA PRO A 115 1.30 5.94 -10.79
C PRO A 115 0.75 6.85 -11.89
N LYS A 116 -0.57 7.13 -11.87
CA LYS A 116 -1.22 8.04 -12.83
C LYS A 116 -0.78 9.50 -12.66
N ASP A 117 -0.20 9.86 -11.53
CA ASP A 117 0.59 11.08 -11.35
C ASP A 117 2.07 10.69 -11.26
N VAL A 118 2.73 10.57 -12.42
CA VAL A 118 4.10 10.04 -12.51
C VAL A 118 5.10 10.88 -11.74
N ASP A 119 5.01 12.21 -11.85
CA ASP A 119 5.94 13.12 -11.17
C ASP A 119 5.77 13.04 -9.65
N HIS A 120 4.52 12.99 -9.17
CA HIS A 120 4.23 12.77 -7.75
C HIS A 120 4.72 11.39 -7.29
N ALA A 121 4.45 10.33 -8.03
CA ALA A 121 4.85 8.97 -7.66
C ALA A 121 6.37 8.81 -7.55
N VAL A 122 7.14 9.44 -8.45
CA VAL A 122 8.60 9.47 -8.39
C VAL A 122 9.09 10.21 -7.13
N ALA A 123 8.51 11.38 -6.84
CA ALA A 123 8.86 12.16 -5.65
C ALA A 123 8.49 11.42 -4.35
N GLU A 124 7.32 10.80 -4.33
CA GLU A 124 6.83 10.07 -3.16
C GLU A 124 7.63 8.79 -2.91
N LEU A 125 8.01 8.06 -3.96
CA LEU A 125 8.93 6.93 -3.83
C LEU A 125 10.25 7.38 -3.19
N GLU A 126 10.84 8.48 -3.67
CA GLU A 126 12.08 9.00 -3.10
C GLU A 126 11.91 9.40 -1.63
N ARG A 127 10.77 10.00 -1.25
CA ARG A 127 10.44 10.32 0.15
C ARG A 127 10.31 9.06 1.00
N CYS A 128 9.56 8.07 0.54
CA CYS A 128 9.37 6.79 1.24
C CYS A 128 10.70 6.09 1.53
N ILE A 129 11.60 6.04 0.55
CA ILE A 129 12.89 5.36 0.71
C ILE A 129 13.87 6.19 1.56
N LYS A 130 14.06 7.48 1.24
CA LYS A 130 15.11 8.30 1.87
C LYS A 130 14.71 8.89 3.22
N VAL A 131 13.42 9.14 3.45
CA VAL A 131 12.92 9.80 4.65
C VAL A 131 12.20 8.82 5.57
N LEU A 132 11.28 8.01 5.03
CA LEU A 132 10.48 7.08 5.84
C LEU A 132 11.18 5.72 6.09
N GLY A 133 12.23 5.43 5.34
CA GLY A 133 13.04 4.21 5.50
C GLY A 133 12.41 2.93 4.93
N PHE A 134 11.39 3.08 4.07
CA PHE A 134 10.75 1.96 3.37
C PHE A 134 11.75 1.26 2.44
N LYS A 135 11.43 0.03 2.03
CA LYS A 135 12.38 -0.85 1.30
C LYS A 135 12.06 -1.06 -0.16
N GLY A 136 11.03 -0.41 -0.68
CA GLY A 136 10.66 -0.49 -2.08
C GLY A 136 9.21 -0.07 -2.27
N TRP A 137 8.65 -0.47 -3.39
CA TRP A 137 7.28 -0.18 -3.79
C TRP A 137 6.48 -1.47 -3.91
N ASP A 138 5.35 -1.56 -3.21
CA ASP A 138 4.32 -2.58 -3.45
C ASP A 138 3.31 -2.03 -4.46
N THR A 139 3.19 -2.71 -5.59
CA THR A 139 2.34 -2.31 -6.72
C THR A 139 1.38 -3.42 -7.09
N GLN A 140 0.17 -3.03 -7.46
CA GLN A 140 -0.82 -3.96 -8.01
C GLN A 140 -0.52 -4.32 -9.48
N SER A 141 -1.06 -5.45 -9.93
CA SER A 141 -0.92 -5.95 -11.32
C SER A 141 -1.30 -4.98 -12.45
N ASN A 142 -2.20 -4.02 -12.19
CA ASN A 142 -2.67 -3.03 -13.17
C ASN A 142 -3.13 -1.76 -12.45
N PHE A 143 -3.24 -0.66 -13.21
CA PHE A 143 -3.66 0.65 -12.69
C PHE A 143 -5.07 1.01 -13.19
N GLY A 144 -5.93 0.01 -13.40
CA GLY A 144 -7.28 0.15 -13.96
C GLY A 144 -7.29 0.02 -15.47
N ASP A 145 -6.81 1.05 -16.19
CA ASP A 145 -6.84 1.13 -17.66
C ASP A 145 -5.45 1.01 -18.31
N SER A 146 -4.42 0.76 -17.51
CA SER A 146 -3.03 0.64 -17.95
C SER A 146 -2.26 -0.36 -17.08
N TYR A 147 -1.05 -0.71 -17.51
CA TYR A 147 -0.20 -1.72 -16.90
C TYR A 147 1.20 -1.16 -16.63
N LEU A 148 1.93 -1.80 -15.70
CA LEU A 148 3.26 -1.38 -15.26
C LEU A 148 4.29 -1.23 -16.39
N ASP A 149 4.13 -1.99 -17.49
CA ASP A 149 5.02 -1.97 -18.65
C ASP A 149 4.77 -0.80 -19.62
N ASP A 150 3.70 -0.02 -19.43
CA ASP A 150 3.45 1.18 -20.23
C ASP A 150 4.62 2.18 -20.09
N PRO A 151 5.20 2.67 -21.21
CA PRO A 151 6.28 3.66 -21.19
C PRO A 151 6.04 4.91 -20.35
N VAL A 152 4.79 5.28 -20.11
CA VAL A 152 4.46 6.42 -19.23
C VAL A 152 4.94 6.21 -17.79
N TYR A 153 5.05 4.96 -17.31
CA TYR A 153 5.48 4.61 -15.94
C TYR A 153 6.97 4.32 -15.80
N TRP A 154 7.72 4.31 -16.92
CA TRP A 154 9.18 4.10 -16.87
C TRP A 154 9.92 5.06 -15.95
N PRO A 155 9.54 6.34 -15.76
CA PRO A 155 10.18 7.20 -14.77
C PRO A 155 10.12 6.66 -13.34
N ILE A 156 9.02 6.00 -12.96
CA ILE A 156 8.88 5.36 -11.63
C ILE A 156 9.82 4.15 -11.53
N LEU A 157 9.85 3.31 -12.56
CA LEU A 157 10.75 2.15 -12.63
C LEU A 157 12.23 2.58 -12.59
N ALA A 158 12.59 3.62 -13.33
CA ALA A 158 13.93 4.20 -13.33
C ALA A 158 14.30 4.78 -11.96
N LYS A 159 13.32 5.36 -11.23
CA LYS A 159 13.55 5.82 -9.86
C LYS A 159 13.77 4.64 -8.90
N CYS A 160 13.05 3.53 -9.04
CA CYS A 160 13.35 2.30 -8.27
C CYS A 160 14.78 1.81 -8.52
N GLU A 161 15.22 1.79 -9.79
CA GLU A 161 16.60 1.43 -10.17
C GLU A 161 17.62 2.41 -9.57
N GLU A 162 17.39 3.72 -9.69
CA GLU A 162 18.27 4.76 -9.12
C GLU A 162 18.44 4.63 -7.61
N LEU A 163 17.36 4.29 -6.90
CA LEU A 163 17.33 4.12 -5.45
C LEU A 163 17.84 2.73 -5.00
N ASP A 164 18.12 1.82 -5.92
CA ASP A 164 18.50 0.42 -5.65
C ASP A 164 17.48 -0.31 -4.76
N VAL A 165 16.20 -0.18 -5.09
CA VAL A 165 15.10 -0.82 -4.34
C VAL A 165 14.24 -1.75 -5.20
N PRO A 166 13.77 -2.88 -4.64
CA PRO A 166 12.87 -3.78 -5.34
C PRO A 166 11.46 -3.21 -5.54
N ILE A 167 10.75 -3.83 -6.48
CA ILE A 167 9.32 -3.68 -6.68
C ILE A 167 8.68 -5.00 -6.26
N TYR A 168 7.72 -4.94 -5.34
CA TYR A 168 6.85 -6.06 -4.98
C TYR A 168 5.59 -5.99 -5.85
N LEU A 169 5.42 -6.92 -6.79
CA LEU A 169 4.23 -6.99 -7.63
C LEU A 169 3.21 -7.94 -6.99
N HIS A 170 2.19 -7.37 -6.37
CA HIS A 170 1.09 -8.05 -5.68
C HIS A 170 -0.03 -8.46 -6.64
#